data_AF-A0A965GUD1-F1
#
_entry.id   AF-A0A965GUD1-F1
#
_cell.length_a   1.000
_cell.length_b   1.000
_cell.length_c   1.000
_cell.angle_alpha   90.00
_cell.angle_beta   90.00
_cell.angle_gamma   90.00
#
_symmetry.space_group_name_H-M   'P 1'
#
loop_
_entity.id
_entity.type
_entity.pdbx_description
1 polymer ?
#
loop_
_entity_poly.entity_id
_entity_poly.type
_entity_poly.pdbx_seq_one_letter_code
_entity_poly.pdbx_strand_id
1 'polypeptide(L)' 'AHHGSGDQASELYEAIESDVALISVGLGNSYGHPTRRVLEMLEVTGAQVFRTDQSGAIGVTEGENGLAISVSGRS' A
#
# COMPACT_ATOMS: atom_id res chain seq x y z
N ALA A 1 -2.08 10.32 5.69
CA ALA A 1 -2.13 8.85 5.57
C ALA A 1 -1.95 8.23 6.95
N HIS A 2 -2.96 7.51 7.45
CA HIS A 2 -2.95 6.83 8.74
C HIS A 2 -3.53 5.44 8.50
N HIS A 3 -2.66 4.46 8.20
CA HIS A 3 -3.03 3.05 7.97
C HIS A 3 -4.19 2.79 6.97
N GLY A 4 -4.44 3.67 6.01
CA GLY A 4 -5.59 3.53 5.09
C GLY A 4 -6.95 3.95 5.66
N SER A 5 -6.97 4.83 6.67
CA SER A 5 -8.17 5.55 7.11
C SER A 5 -8.82 6.33 5.96
N GLY A 6 -10.15 6.40 5.94
CA GLY A 6 -10.92 7.06 4.88
C GLY A 6 -10.76 8.59 4.80
N ASP A 7 -10.20 9.23 5.83
CA ASP A 7 -9.91 10.68 5.87
C ASP A 7 -8.62 11.04 5.10
N GLN A 8 -8.41 10.43 3.95
CA GLN A 8 -7.26 10.70 3.10
C GLN A 8 -7.76 11.42 1.85
N ALA A 9 -7.25 12.63 1.62
CA ALA A 9 -7.62 13.45 0.47
C ALA A 9 -7.30 12.68 -0.82
N SER A 10 -8.33 12.34 -1.59
CA SER A 10 -8.18 11.66 -2.88
C SER A 10 -7.30 12.46 -3.83
N GLU A 11 -7.32 13.80 -3.72
CA GLU A 11 -6.45 14.68 -4.53
C GLU A 11 -4.96 14.45 -4.25
N LEU A 12 -4.59 14.01 -3.04
CA LEU A 12 -3.20 13.69 -2.72
C LEU A 12 -2.73 12.41 -3.43
N TYR A 13 -3.61 11.42 -3.60
CA TYR A 13 -3.25 10.19 -4.31
C TYR A 13 -3.20 10.37 -5.82
N GLU A 14 -4.10 11.18 -6.38
CA GLU A 14 -4.07 11.50 -7.80
C GLU A 14 -2.88 12.40 -8.17
N ALA A 15 -2.48 13.31 -7.27
CA ALA A 15 -1.32 14.19 -7.50
C ALA A 15 0.04 13.48 -7.36
N ILE A 16 0.09 12.39 -6.60
CA ILE A 16 1.32 11.61 -6.42
C ILE A 16 1.22 10.39 -7.35
N GLU A 17 1.65 10.56 -8.60
CA GLU A 17 1.85 9.49 -9.61
C GLU A 17 2.87 8.45 -9.10
N SER A 18 2.49 7.65 -8.11
CA SER A 18 3.37 6.69 -7.45
C SER A 18 3.33 5.37 -8.18
N ASP A 19 4.49 4.80 -8.52
CA ASP A 19 4.57 3.44 -9.08
C ASP A 19 4.15 2.37 -8.05
N VAL A 20 4.28 2.66 -6.76
CA VAL A 20 4.08 1.72 -5.65
C VAL A 20 3.36 2.39 -4.47
N ALA A 21 2.40 1.68 -3.88
CA ALA A 21 1.72 2.04 -2.64
C ALA A 21 1.92 0.96 -1.56
N LEU A 22 2.44 1.35 -0.39
CA LEU A 22 2.64 0.45 0.75
C LEU A 22 1.63 0.71 1.85
N ILE A 23 0.92 -0.33 2.28
CA ILE A 23 -0.06 -0.26 3.36
C ILE A 23 0.43 -1.13 4.52
N SER A 24 0.88 -0.46 5.59
CA SER A 24 1.21 -1.11 6.86
C SER A 24 -0.05 -1.34 7.67
N VAL A 25 -0.49 -2.60 7.75
CA VAL A 25 -1.69 -3.07 8.46
C VAL A 25 -1.45 -4.46 9.08
N GLY A 26 -2.03 -4.71 10.25
CA GLY A 26 -1.93 -5.99 10.95
C GLY A 26 -2.84 -7.07 10.35
N LEU A 27 -2.42 -8.34 10.44
CA LEU A 27 -3.27 -9.48 10.09
C LEU A 27 -4.55 -9.48 10.95
N GLY A 28 -5.71 -9.57 10.30
CA GLY A 28 -7.00 -9.59 11.00
C GLY A 28 -7.37 -8.27 11.67
N ASN A 29 -6.81 -7.14 11.19
CA ASN A 29 -7.10 -5.81 11.72
C ASN A 29 -8.62 -5.52 11.79
N SER A 30 -9.16 -5.45 13.00
CA SER A 30 -10.60 -5.29 13.26
C SER A 30 -11.10 -3.85 13.12
N TYR A 31 -10.19 -2.88 12.95
CA TYR A 31 -10.52 -1.47 12.75
C TYR A 31 -11.12 -1.17 11.37
N GLY A 32 -11.21 -2.16 10.48
CA GLY A 32 -11.80 -2.00 9.14
C GLY A 32 -10.86 -1.34 8.14
N HIS A 33 -9.54 -1.40 8.39
CA HIS A 33 -8.51 -0.88 7.49
C HIS A 33 -7.66 -1.99 6.85
N PRO A 34 -7.12 -1.76 5.63
CA PRO A 34 -7.43 -0.62 4.76
C PRO A 34 -8.89 -0.67 4.29
N THR A 35 -9.52 0.51 4.17
CA THR A 35 -10.91 0.57 3.70
C THR A 35 -10.98 0.20 2.23
N ARG A 36 -12.12 -0.38 1.79
CA ARG A 36 -12.36 -0.68 0.37
C ARG A 36 -12.21 0.56 -0.51
N ARG A 37 -12.66 1.72 -0.03
CA ARG A 37 -12.54 3.00 -0.76
C ARG A 37 -11.09 3.39 -1.03
N VAL A 38 -10.18 3.20 -0.06
CA VAL A 38 -8.75 3.49 -0.27
C VAL A 38 -8.12 2.53 -1.27
N LEU A 39 -8.50 1.25 -1.23
CA LEU A 39 -8.01 0.27 -2.22
C LEU A 39 -8.47 0.63 -3.63
N GLU A 40 -9.75 0.97 -3.81
CA GLU A 40 -10.30 1.39 -5.11
C GLU A 40 -9.65 2.68 -5.63
N MET A 41 -9.32 3.64 -4.75
CA MET A 41 -8.58 4.85 -5.15
C MET A 41 -7.18 4.51 -5.66
N LEU A 42 -6.44 3.64 -4.96
CA LEU A 42 -5.08 3.23 -5.35
C LEU A 42 -5.07 2.38 -6.62
N GLU A 43 -6.11 1.60 -6.88
CA GLU A 43 -6.25 0.85 -8.14
C GLU A 43 -6.37 1.79 -9.35
N VAL A 44 -7.07 2.91 -9.19
CA VAL A 44 -7.28 3.90 -10.28
C VAL A 44 -6.00 4.69 -10.58
N THR A 45 -5.08 4.86 -9.63
CA THR A 45 -3.79 5.54 -9.88
C THR A 45 -2.81 4.70 -10.70
N GLY A 46 -3.07 3.40 -10.87
CA GLY A 46 -2.15 2.47 -11.53
C GLY A 46 -0.97 2.03 -10.66
N ALA A 47 -0.96 2.42 -9.38
CA ALA A 47 0.09 2.03 -8.45
C ALA A 47 0.00 0.53 -8.08
N GLN A 48 1.14 -0.13 -7.94
CA GLN A 48 1.18 -1.47 -7.37
C GLN A 48 1.01 -1.42 -5.85
N VAL A 49 -0.03 -2.05 -5.33
CA VAL A 49 -0.37 -2.02 -3.91
C VAL A 49 0.22 -3.22 -3.17
N PHE A 50 1.03 -2.97 -2.13
CA PHE A 50 1.56 -4.01 -1.23
C PHE A 50 1.06 -3.81 0.21
N ARG A 51 0.77 -4.93 0.88
CA ARG A 51 0.08 -4.95 2.18
C ARG A 51 0.76 -5.89 3.17
N THR A 52 1.08 -5.40 4.36
CA THR A 52 1.78 -6.22 5.37
C THR A 52 0.89 -7.33 5.96
N ASP A 53 -0.43 -7.17 5.98
CA ASP A 53 -1.34 -8.22 6.42
C ASP A 53 -1.43 -9.40 5.42
N GLN A 54 -1.07 -9.16 4.17
CA GLN A 54 -1.05 -10.17 3.10
C GLN A 54 0.35 -10.76 2.89
N SER A 55 1.39 -9.93 2.89
CA SER A 55 2.75 -10.32 2.48
C SER A 55 3.76 -10.40 3.63
N GLY A 56 3.35 -10.07 4.86
CA GLY A 56 4.27 -9.96 5.99
C GLY A 56 5.14 -8.71 5.89
N ALA A 57 6.44 -8.81 6.19
CA ALA A 57 7.33 -7.67 6.06
C ALA A 57 7.59 -7.35 4.58
N ILE A 58 7.60 -6.07 4.23
CA ILE A 58 7.85 -5.58 2.87
C ILE A 58 9.08 -4.68 2.93
N GLY A 59 10.08 -4.98 2.11
CA GLY A 59 11.28 -4.18 1.92
C GLY A 59 11.26 -3.46 0.59
N VAL A 60 11.71 -2.21 0.58
CA VAL A 60 11.94 -1.43 -0.64
C VAL A 60 13.42 -1.08 -0.70
N THR A 61 14.06 -1.42 -1.82
CA THR A 61 15.47 -1.13 -2.06
C THR A 61 15.63 -0.47 -3.43
N GLU A 62 16.74 0.22 -3.65
CA GLU A 62 17.16 0.60 -5.00
C GLU A 62 17.71 -0.66 -5.71
N GLY A 63 17.23 -0.92 -6.92
CA GLY A 63 17.71 -1.97 -7.81
C GLY A 63 18.25 -1.38 -9.12
N GLU A 64 18.79 -2.23 -9.99
CA GLU A 64 19.47 -1.79 -11.23
C GLU A 64 18.58 -0.95 -12.16
N ASN A 65 17.25 -1.18 -12.14
CA ASN A 65 16.28 -0.53 -13.02
C ASN A 65 15.21 0.28 -12.26
N GLY A 66 15.50 0.73 -11.05
CA GLY A 66 14.56 1.47 -10.20
C GLY A 66 14.26 0.75 -8.89
N LEU A 67 13.09 1.00 -8.29
CA LEU A 67 12.74 0.40 -7.01
C LEU A 67 12.55 -1.12 -7.13
N ALA A 68 13.19 -1.87 -6.24
CA ALA A 68 12.97 -3.30 -6.06
C ALA A 68 12.18 -3.55 -4.77
N ILE A 69 11.16 -4.39 -4.86
CA ILE A 69 10.31 -4.78 -3.74
C ILE A 69 10.65 -6.20 -3.32
N SER A 70 10.89 -6.42 -2.04
CA SER A 70 11.03 -7.75 -1.44
C SER A 70 9.93 -7.96 -0.41
N VAL A 71 9.45 -9.20 -0.29
CA VAL A 71 8.48 -9.58 0.73
C VAL A 71 9.04 -10.75 1.53
N SER A 72 8.92 -10.67 2.86
CA SER A 72 9.30 -11.74 3.76
C SER A 72 8.19 -11.96 4.78
N GLY A 73 7.40 -13.02 4.55
CA GLY A 73 6.35 -13.41 5.47
C GLY A 73 5.15 -14.08 4.80
N ARG A 74 5.38 -15.29 4.27
CA ARG A 74 4.67 -16.53 4.62
C ARG A 74 5.17 -17.70 3.76
N SER A 75 5.59 -18.77 4.43
CA SER A 75 5.36 -20.16 3.98
C SER A 75 3.93 -20.56 4.28
#